data_AF-A0A9D0GAK9-F1
#
_entry.id   AF-A0A9D0GAK9-F1
#
_cell.length_a   1.000
_cell.length_b   1.000
_cell.length_c   1.000
_cell.angle_alpha   90.00
_cell.angle_beta   90.00
_cell.angle_gamma   90.00
#
_symmetry.space_group_name_H-M   'P 1'
#
loop_
_entity.id
_entity.type
_entity.pdbx_description
1 polymer ?
#
loop_
_entity_poly.entity_id
_entity_poly.type
_entity_poly.pdbx_seq_one_letter_code
_entity_poly.pdbx_strand_id
1 'polypeptide(L)'
;MSLRRFIRDSAFHIARRDVAQFLQDHEEELVESFREELARLDEEIPEEDYFIDIKIVPLGEVILRAALRAITRFLACETAAPVRRTRIPVQDRSEMEAPQLIDTPR
;
A
#
# COMPACT_ATOMS: atom_id res chain seq x y z
N MET A 1 -30.39 29.30 -11.99
CA MET A 1 -29.88 28.00 -11.52
C MET A 1 -30.82 27.46 -10.47
N SER A 2 -31.27 26.20 -10.56
CA SER A 2 -32.32 25.68 -9.67
C SER A 2 -31.75 25.33 -8.29
N LEU A 3 -32.47 25.73 -7.23
CA LEU A 3 -32.16 25.46 -5.82
C LEU A 3 -31.90 23.97 -5.53
N ARG A 4 -32.53 23.06 -6.29
CA ARG A 4 -32.33 21.61 -6.21
C ARG A 4 -30.90 21.17 -6.57
N ARG A 5 -30.23 21.85 -7.51
CA ARG A 5 -28.87 21.50 -7.93
C ARG A 5 -27.87 21.82 -6.83
N PHE A 6 -28.02 22.98 -6.18
CA PHE A 6 -27.20 23.40 -5.04
C PHE A 6 -27.36 22.48 -3.81
N ILE A 7 -28.58 22.05 -3.50
CA ILE A 7 -28.83 21.12 -2.38
C ILE A 7 -28.16 19.77 -2.64
N ARG A 8 -28.27 19.25 -3.87
CA ARG A 8 -27.65 17.98 -4.26
C ARG A 8 -26.12 18.06 -4.19
N ASP A 9 -25.55 19.13 -4.72
CA ASP A 9 -24.10 19.29 -4.75
C ASP A 9 -23.55 19.48 -3.31
N SER A 10 -24.27 20.19 -2.44
CA SER A 10 -23.90 20.37 -1.02
C SER A 10 -24.01 19.07 -0.20
N ALA A 11 -25.09 18.30 -0.40
CA ALA A 11 -25.27 17.00 0.25
C ALA A 11 -24.19 16.00 -0.17
N PHE A 12 -23.77 16.06 -1.44
CA PHE A 12 -22.70 15.21 -1.96
C PHE A 12 -21.33 15.54 -1.34
N HIS A 13 -21.04 16.82 -1.07
CA HIS A 13 -19.81 17.22 -0.40
C HIS A 13 -19.77 16.80 1.07
N ILE A 14 -20.89 16.89 1.78
CA ILE A 14 -20.98 16.44 3.19
C ILE A 14 -20.84 14.93 3.26
N ALA A 15 -21.61 14.19 2.46
CA ALA A 15 -21.56 12.73 2.43
C ALA A 15 -20.15 12.19 2.11
N ARG A 16 -19.40 12.86 1.22
CA ARG A 16 -18.01 12.46 0.93
C ARG A 16 -17.08 12.59 2.13
N ARG A 17 -17.25 13.64 2.93
CA ARG A 17 -16.43 13.87 4.12
C ARG A 17 -16.77 12.88 5.22
N ASP A 18 -18.06 12.56 5.39
CA ASP A 18 -18.51 11.55 6.34
C ASP A 18 -17.99 10.16 5.96
N VAL A 19 -18.01 9.80 4.67
CA VAL A 19 -17.43 8.53 4.20
C VAL A 19 -15.91 8.52 4.37
N ALA A 20 -15.22 9.63 4.14
CA ALA A 20 -13.78 9.71 4.38
C ALA A 20 -13.44 9.47 5.86
N GLN A 21 -14.21 10.08 6.77
CA GLN A 21 -14.04 9.89 8.21
C GLN A 21 -14.35 8.44 8.61
N PHE A 22 -15.45 7.88 8.12
CA PHE A 22 -15.81 6.48 8.35
C PHE A 22 -14.70 5.51 7.91
N LEU A 23 -14.11 5.71 6.73
CA LEU A 23 -13.02 4.86 6.25
C LEU A 23 -11.74 4.98 7.09
N GLN A 24 -11.49 6.15 7.71
CA GLN A 24 -10.37 6.32 8.64
C GLN A 24 -10.64 5.62 9.96
N ASP A 25 -11.84 5.79 10.50
CA ASP A 25 -12.21 5.25 11.81
C ASP A 25 -12.27 3.71 11.79
N HIS A 26 -12.61 3.13 10.64
CA HIS A 26 -12.73 1.67 10.44
C HIS A 26 -11.59 1.06 9.61
N GLU A 27 -10.43 1.74 9.47
CA GLU A 27 -9.30 1.23 8.67
C GLU A 27 -8.82 -0.14 9.16
N GLU A 28 -8.63 -0.31 10.46
CA GLU A 28 -8.12 -1.58 11.02
C GLU A 28 -9.12 -2.72 10.88
N GLU A 29 -10.42 -2.47 11.09
CA GLU A 29 -11.49 -3.46 10.88
C GLU A 29 -11.56 -3.93 9.42
N LEU A 30 -11.36 -2.99 8.46
CA LEU A 30 -11.27 -3.32 7.03
C LEU A 30 -10.02 -4.13 6.71
N VAL A 31 -8.88 -3.81 7.33
CA VAL A 31 -7.63 -4.55 7.15
C VAL A 31 -7.75 -5.96 7.70
N GLU A 32 -8.35 -6.14 8.88
CA GLU A 32 -8.60 -7.47 9.46
C GLU A 32 -9.51 -8.30 8.55
N SER A 33 -10.63 -7.74 8.11
CA SER A 33 -11.55 -8.42 7.19
C SER A 33 -10.86 -8.81 5.87
N PHE A 34 -10.04 -7.92 5.32
CA PHE A 34 -9.31 -8.18 4.08
C PHE A 34 -8.22 -9.24 4.26
N ARG A 35 -7.60 -9.31 5.44
CA ARG A 35 -6.62 -10.33 5.79
C ARG A 35 -7.24 -11.73 5.74
N GLU A 36 -8.45 -11.87 6.27
CA GLU A 36 -9.19 -13.14 6.27
C GLU A 36 -9.53 -13.59 4.84
N GLU A 37 -9.99 -12.68 3.99
CA GLU A 37 -10.31 -12.99 2.59
C GLU A 37 -9.06 -13.34 1.78
N LEU A 38 -7.94 -12.65 2.03
CA LEU A 38 -6.67 -13.01 1.38
C LEU A 38 -6.13 -14.36 1.84
N ALA A 39 -6.29 -14.71 3.11
CA ALA A 39 -5.90 -16.03 3.60
C ALA A 39 -6.72 -17.14 2.93
N ARG A 40 -8.03 -16.94 2.75
CA ARG A 40 -8.88 -17.88 2.00
C ARG A 40 -8.49 -17.98 0.53
N LEU A 41 -8.17 -16.85 -0.11
CA LEU A 41 -7.72 -16.84 -1.50
C LEU A 41 -6.39 -17.59 -1.69
N ASP A 42 -5.48 -17.46 -0.73
CA ASP A 42 -4.20 -18.18 -0.70
C ASP A 42 -4.42 -19.70 -0.60
N GLU A 43 -5.40 -20.13 0.21
CA GLU A 43 -5.80 -21.54 0.32
C GLU A 43 -6.44 -22.09 -0.97
N GLU A 44 -7.11 -21.25 -1.76
CA GLU A 44 -7.79 -21.63 -3.00
C GLU A 44 -6.86 -21.72 -4.23
N ILE A 45 -5.67 -21.11 -4.17
CA ILE A 45 -4.71 -21.04 -5.29
C ILE A 45 -3.43 -21.84 -4.93
N PRO A 46 -3.42 -23.17 -5.07
CA PRO A 46 -2.26 -24.01 -4.73
C PRO A 46 -1.07 -23.89 -5.71
N GLU A 47 -1.17 -23.03 -6.73
CA GLU A 47 -0.20 -22.95 -7.84
C GLU A 47 0.97 -21.98 -7.56
N GLU A 48 0.98 -21.23 -6.45
CA GLU A 48 2.07 -20.30 -6.10
C GLU A 48 3.30 -20.95 -5.44
N ASP A 49 3.24 -22.23 -5.07
CA ASP A 49 4.36 -22.97 -4.45
C ASP A 49 5.65 -23.04 -5.29
N TYR A 50 5.61 -22.61 -6.55
CA TYR A 50 6.68 -22.93 -7.51
C TYR A 50 7.72 -21.84 -7.79
N PHE A 51 7.47 -20.52 -7.62
CA PHE A 51 8.48 -19.55 -8.08
C PHE A 51 8.66 -18.22 -7.34
N ILE A 52 7.78 -17.78 -6.44
CA ILE A 52 8.05 -16.56 -5.63
C ILE A 52 7.44 -16.72 -4.24
N ASP A 53 8.26 -16.68 -3.18
CA ASP A 53 7.84 -16.66 -1.77
C ASP A 53 7.24 -15.27 -1.41
N ILE A 54 6.21 -14.85 -2.14
CA ILE A 54 5.43 -13.65 -1.84
C ILE A 54 4.37 -14.06 -0.84
N LYS A 55 4.51 -13.63 0.41
CA LYS A 55 3.41 -13.69 1.37
C LYS A 55 2.30 -12.75 0.88
N ILE A 56 1.25 -13.30 0.25
CA ILE A 56 0.14 -12.54 -0.36
C ILE A 56 -0.56 -11.66 0.68
N VAL A 57 -0.71 -12.16 1.91
CA VAL A 57 -1.37 -11.47 3.01
C VAL A 57 -0.71 -10.10 3.35
N PRO A 58 0.59 -10.03 3.74
CA PRO A 58 1.23 -8.75 4.04
C PRO A 58 1.38 -7.85 2.82
N LEU A 59 1.54 -8.39 1.61
CA LEU A 59 1.56 -7.57 0.39
C LEU A 59 0.20 -6.90 0.16
N GLY A 60 -0.87 -7.67 0.28
CA GLY A 60 -2.23 -7.19 0.13
C GLY A 60 -2.60 -6.14 1.18
N GLU A 61 -2.17 -6.31 2.43
CA GLU A 61 -2.37 -5.29 3.48
C GLU A 61 -1.74 -3.94 3.09
N VAL A 62 -0.49 -3.96 2.60
CA VAL A 62 0.21 -2.74 2.17
C VAL A 62 -0.52 -2.06 1.01
N ILE A 63 -1.03 -2.85 0.06
CA ILE A 63 -1.81 -2.35 -1.09
C ILE A 63 -3.13 -1.76 -0.61
N LEU A 64 -3.86 -2.45 0.28
CA LEU A 64 -5.14 -1.99 0.81
C LEU A 64 -4.97 -0.67 1.56
N ARG A 65 -3.98 -0.58 2.47
CA ARG A 65 -3.71 0.67 3.21
C ARG A 65 -3.34 1.82 2.28
N ALA A 66 -2.58 1.55 1.21
CA ALA A 66 -2.30 2.57 0.19
C ALA A 66 -3.57 3.01 -0.56
N ALA A 67 -4.46 2.07 -0.89
CA ALA A 67 -5.74 2.35 -1.54
C ALA A 67 -6.69 3.14 -0.64
N LEU A 68 -6.85 2.74 0.63
CA LEU A 68 -7.68 3.46 1.62
C LEU A 68 -7.19 4.89 1.81
N ARG A 69 -5.88 5.10 1.89
CA ARG A 69 -5.29 6.45 1.93
C ARG A 69 -5.59 7.26 0.68
N ALA A 70 -5.49 6.67 -0.51
CA ALA A 70 -5.80 7.35 -1.77
C ALA A 70 -7.29 7.72 -1.86
N ILE A 71 -8.19 6.80 -1.49
CA ILE A 71 -9.64 7.00 -1.48
C ILE A 71 -10.02 8.08 -0.48
N THR A 72 -9.48 8.02 0.74
CA THR A 72 -9.74 9.00 1.79
C THR A 72 -9.33 10.41 1.35
N ARG A 73 -8.14 10.56 0.75
CA ARG A 73 -7.67 11.85 0.20
C ARG A 73 -8.54 12.35 -0.94
N PHE A 74 -8.95 11.45 -1.83
CA PHE A 74 -9.88 11.77 -2.91
C PHE A 74 -11.22 12.26 -2.36
N LEU A 75 -11.78 11.58 -1.37
CA LEU A 75 -13.05 11.94 -0.74
C LEU A 75 -12.95 13.25 0.04
N ALA A 76 -11.85 13.48 0.75
CA ALA A 76 -11.56 14.71 1.49
C ALA A 76 -11.25 15.92 0.60
N CYS A 77 -11.17 15.74 -0.73
CA CYS A 77 -10.82 16.78 -1.69
C CYS A 77 -9.43 17.42 -1.42
N GLU A 78 -8.52 16.67 -0.79
CA GLU A 78 -7.14 17.12 -0.60
C GLU A 78 -6.38 17.00 -1.92
N THR A 79 -5.90 18.14 -2.43
CA THR A 79 -5.07 18.16 -3.64
C THR A 79 -3.80 17.34 -3.39
N ALA A 80 -3.49 16.42 -4.30
CA ALA A 80 -2.43 15.45 -4.10
C ALA A 80 -1.07 16.13 -3.87
N ALA A 81 -0.54 16.08 -2.65
CA ALA A 81 0.86 16.39 -2.35
C ALA A 81 1.79 15.52 -3.21
N PRO A 82 2.89 16.07 -3.77
CA PRO A 82 3.78 15.36 -4.67
C PRO A 82 4.42 14.17 -3.96
N VAL A 83 4.34 13.00 -4.60
CA VAL A 83 5.02 11.77 -4.14
C VAL A 83 6.52 12.05 -4.06
N ARG A 84 7.06 12.22 -2.85
CA ARG A 84 8.51 12.18 -2.62
C ARG A 84 8.96 10.76 -2.89
N ARG A 85 9.48 10.51 -4.10
CA ARG A 85 10.24 9.30 -4.39
C ARG A 85 11.47 9.29 -3.48
N THR A 86 11.39 8.58 -2.37
CA THR A 86 12.57 8.19 -1.61
C THR A 86 13.41 7.30 -2.53
N ARG A 87 14.47 7.87 -3.10
CA ARG A 87 15.56 7.09 -3.68
C ARG A 87 16.07 6.16 -2.58
N ILE A 88 15.81 4.87 -2.71
CA ILE A 88 16.52 3.86 -1.94
C ILE A 88 17.96 3.89 -2.45
N PRO A 89 18.97 4.25 -1.63
CA PRO A 89 20.35 4.13 -2.06
C PRO A 89 20.66 2.64 -2.22
N VAL A 90 20.90 2.21 -3.45
CA VAL A 90 21.47 0.89 -3.75
C VAL A 90 22.89 0.92 -3.21
N GLN A 91 23.11 0.27 -2.06
CA GLN A 91 24.43 0.14 -1.47
C GLN A 91 25.17 -0.95 -2.24
N ASP A 92 26.05 -0.50 -3.13
CA ASP A 92 26.95 -1.34 -3.93
C ASP A 92 27.86 -2.15 -3.00
N ARG A 93 27.55 -3.45 -2.83
CA ARG A 93 28.37 -4.41 -2.09
C ARG A 93 29.48 -4.96 -2.98
N SER A 94 30.34 -4.08 -3.48
CA SER A 94 31.49 -4.46 -4.30
C SER A 94 32.81 -4.12 -3.61
N GLU A 95 32.99 -4.62 -2.39
CA GLU A 95 34.33 -4.81 -1.79
C GLU A 95 34.35 -6.16 -1.09
N MET A 96 34.44 -7.23 -1.88
CA MET A 96 34.88 -8.53 -1.41
C MET A 96 36.39 -8.59 -1.67
N GLU A 97 37.15 -8.16 -0.65
CA GLU A 97 38.61 -8.26 -0.60
C GLU A 97 39.03 -9.72 -0.85
N ALA A 98 39.75 -9.95 -1.96
CA ALA A 98 40.29 -11.26 -2.29
C ALA A 98 41.42 -11.65 -1.32
N PRO A 99 41.54 -12.93 -0.93
CA PRO A 99 42.58 -13.37 -0.01
C PRO A 99 43.97 -13.22 -0.65
N GLN A 100 44.87 -12.52 0.05
CA GLN A 100 46.25 -12.32 -0.36
C GLN A 100 46.97 -13.67 -0.47
N LEU A 101 47.46 -14.01 -1.66
CA LEU A 101 48.42 -15.08 -1.87
C LEU A 101 49.71 -14.72 -1.13
N ILE A 102 50.05 -15.54 -0.14
CA ILE A 102 51.32 -15.47 0.59
C ILE A 102 52.42 -15.93 -0.35
N ASP A 103 53.19 -14.97 -0.86
CA ASP A 103 54.41 -15.21 -1.61
C ASP A 103 55.49 -15.72 -0.64
N THR A 104 56.00 -16.92 -0.87
CA THR A 104 57.02 -17.55 -0.02
C THR A 104 58.40 -17.29 -0.65
N PRO A 105 59.34 -16.61 0.00
CA PRO A 105 60.71 -16.59 -0.48
C PRO A 105 61.52 -17.78 0.05
N ARG A 106 62.47 -18.18 -0.78
CA ARG A 106 63.43 -19.31 -0.66
C ARG A 106 64.17 -19.42 0.66
#